data_AF-A0A7J4UHT7-F1
#
_entry.id   AF-A0A7J4UHT7-F1
#
_cell.length_a   1.000
_cell.length_b   1.000
_cell.length_c   1.000
_cell.angle_alpha   90.00
_cell.angle_beta   90.00
_cell.angle_gamma   90.00
#
_symmetry.space_group_name_H-M   'P 1'
#
loop_
_entity.id
_entity.type
_entity.pdbx_description
1 polymer ?
#
loop_
_entity_poly.entity_id
_entity_poly.type
_entity_poly.pdbx_seq_one_letter_code
_entity_poly.pdbx_strand_id
1 'polypeptide(L)'
;MKKEFSKSWKSSKQPRKQRKYRANAPLHIRRKFVGINLSKDLRKKHSIRNIVVRVGDLVKIMRGKFKLKQGKITKVYTKTSKVEIENIQVKKMDGSKSNVKMQPSNLQIIELNLQDSKRLKNSIKEIKTDKESSKKIEEKDEKIKTTKKVVSKETNKESKK
;
A
#
# COMPACT_ATOMS: atom_id res chain seq x y z
N MET A 1 -14.75 13.51 -24.70
CA MET A 1 -15.59 12.70 -23.77
C MET A 1 -16.39 13.66 -22.92
N LYS A 2 -17.72 13.45 -22.83
CA LYS A 2 -18.67 14.37 -22.20
C LYS A 2 -18.43 14.61 -20.69
N LYS A 3 -17.90 13.62 -19.94
CA LYS A 3 -17.61 13.76 -18.50
C LYS A 3 -16.16 14.19 -18.24
N GLU A 4 -15.93 14.98 -17.20
CA GLU A 4 -14.58 15.39 -16.77
C GLU A 4 -13.86 14.31 -15.96
N PHE A 5 -14.57 13.64 -15.05
CA PHE A 5 -14.05 12.58 -14.20
C PHE A 5 -15.11 11.49 -13.95
N SER A 6 -14.67 10.25 -13.79
CA SER A 6 -15.50 9.14 -13.32
C SER A 6 -14.64 8.11 -12.58
N LYS A 7 -15.11 7.63 -11.42
CA LYS A 7 -14.42 6.61 -10.62
C LYS A 7 -14.30 5.26 -11.35
N SER A 8 -15.28 4.91 -12.18
CA SER A 8 -15.30 3.66 -12.95
C SER A 8 -14.19 3.57 -13.99
N TRP A 9 -13.60 4.71 -14.38
CA TRP A 9 -12.52 4.71 -15.38
C TRP A 9 -11.20 4.14 -14.86
N LYS A 10 -11.06 3.93 -13.54
CA LYS A 10 -9.89 3.28 -12.94
C LYS A 10 -9.67 1.86 -13.48
N SER A 11 -10.75 1.11 -13.73
CA SER A 11 -10.71 -0.28 -14.20
C SER A 11 -11.07 -0.46 -15.67
N SER A 12 -11.30 0.64 -16.41
CA SER A 12 -11.69 0.56 -17.81
C SER A 12 -10.53 0.06 -18.68
N LYS A 13 -10.78 -0.84 -19.63
CA LYS A 13 -9.78 -1.32 -20.61
C LYS A 13 -9.28 -0.21 -21.55
N GLN A 14 -10.05 0.86 -21.74
CA GLN A 14 -9.71 1.94 -22.67
C GLN A 14 -8.60 2.87 -22.11
N PRO A 15 -7.42 2.96 -22.76
CA PRO A 15 -6.30 3.77 -22.26
C PRO A 15 -6.63 5.26 -22.10
N ARG A 16 -7.45 5.81 -23.02
CA ARG A 16 -7.89 7.21 -22.97
C ARG A 16 -8.64 7.53 -21.67
N LYS A 17 -9.49 6.61 -21.20
CA LYS A 17 -10.25 6.74 -19.94
C LYS A 17 -9.32 6.66 -18.73
N GLN A 18 -8.36 5.73 -18.72
CA GLN A 18 -7.40 5.58 -17.63
C GLN A 18 -6.47 6.80 -17.48
N ARG A 19 -5.97 7.34 -18.61
CA ARG A 19 -5.14 8.55 -18.62
C ARG A 19 -5.94 9.76 -18.10
N LYS A 20 -7.17 9.94 -18.59
CA LYS A 20 -8.08 11.01 -18.11
C LYS A 20 -8.39 10.88 -16.63
N TYR A 21 -8.61 9.66 -16.12
CA TYR A 21 -8.83 9.40 -14.69
C TYR A 21 -7.66 9.90 -13.82
N ARG A 22 -6.41 9.60 -14.18
CA ARG A 22 -5.24 10.04 -13.41
C ARG A 22 -5.04 11.55 -13.49
N ALA A 23 -5.21 12.13 -14.67
CA ALA A 23 -5.05 13.57 -14.89
C ALA A 23 -6.07 14.38 -14.08
N ASN A 24 -7.35 13.99 -14.08
CA ASN A 24 -8.44 14.76 -13.49
C ASN A 24 -8.89 14.26 -12.10
N ALA A 25 -8.13 13.34 -11.48
CA ALA A 25 -8.52 12.80 -10.18
C ALA A 25 -8.62 13.91 -9.10
N PRO A 26 -9.68 13.92 -8.28
CA PRO A 26 -9.80 14.84 -7.15
C PRO A 26 -8.76 14.53 -6.05
N LEU A 27 -8.51 15.49 -5.16
CA LEU A 27 -7.43 15.42 -4.16
C LEU A 27 -7.51 14.19 -3.23
N HIS A 28 -8.71 13.82 -2.77
CA HIS A 28 -8.91 12.66 -1.90
C HIS A 28 -8.53 11.32 -2.58
N ILE A 29 -8.67 11.23 -3.92
CA ILE A 29 -8.23 10.07 -4.71
C ILE A 29 -6.73 10.14 -4.96
N ARG A 30 -6.22 11.33 -5.32
CA ARG A 30 -4.79 11.57 -5.55
C ARG A 30 -3.93 11.25 -4.32
N ARG A 31 -4.47 11.40 -3.11
CA ARG A 31 -3.82 10.95 -1.86
C ARG A 31 -3.34 9.50 -1.94
N LYS A 32 -4.11 8.61 -2.57
CA LYS A 32 -3.74 7.19 -2.73
C LYS A 32 -2.60 6.98 -3.74
N PHE A 33 -2.35 7.93 -4.64
CA PHE A 33 -1.27 7.83 -5.63
C PHE A 33 0.11 8.09 -5.02
N VAL A 34 0.16 8.71 -3.83
CA VAL A 34 1.40 8.94 -3.07
C VAL A 34 1.69 7.77 -2.10
N GLY A 35 1.25 6.57 -2.46
CA GLY A 35 1.58 5.34 -1.75
C GLY A 35 3.01 4.90 -2.08
N ILE A 36 3.80 4.59 -1.06
CA ILE A 36 5.18 4.11 -1.19
C ILE A 36 5.30 2.72 -0.59
N ASN A 37 6.20 1.94 -1.15
CA ASN A 37 6.50 0.60 -0.70
C ASN A 37 7.32 0.60 0.60
N LEU A 38 7.01 -0.32 1.52
CA LEU A 38 7.74 -0.50 2.77
C LEU A 38 9.01 -1.35 2.59
N SER A 39 10.02 -1.13 3.44
CA SER A 39 11.17 -2.02 3.63
C SER A 39 10.73 -3.43 4.03
N LYS A 40 11.56 -4.44 3.75
CA LYS A 40 11.22 -5.84 4.06
C LYS A 40 10.92 -6.02 5.56
N ASP A 41 11.65 -5.32 6.41
CA ASP A 41 11.50 -5.41 7.86
C ASP A 41 10.18 -4.79 8.34
N LEU A 42 9.83 -3.61 7.82
CA LEU A 42 8.53 -2.98 8.10
C LEU A 42 7.35 -3.80 7.56
N ARG A 43 7.51 -4.46 6.40
CA ARG A 43 6.49 -5.35 5.86
C ARG A 43 6.25 -6.55 6.77
N LYS A 44 7.30 -7.14 7.35
CA LYS A 44 7.15 -8.24 8.30
C LYS A 44 6.45 -7.77 9.59
N LYS A 45 6.85 -6.60 10.11
CA LYS A 45 6.29 -6.05 11.36
C LYS A 45 4.82 -5.67 11.24
N HIS A 46 4.42 -5.09 10.11
CA HIS A 46 3.08 -4.52 9.93
C HIS A 46 2.21 -5.28 8.93
N SER A 47 2.70 -6.33 8.27
CA SER A 47 2.01 -7.13 7.25
C SER A 47 1.41 -6.36 6.07
N ILE A 48 1.88 -5.12 5.81
CA ILE A 48 1.39 -4.27 4.71
C ILE A 48 2.48 -4.11 3.67
N ARG A 49 2.11 -4.05 2.38
CA ARG A 49 3.06 -3.81 1.29
C ARG A 49 3.38 -2.33 1.06
N ASN A 50 2.39 -1.45 1.15
CA ASN A 50 2.53 -0.03 0.85
C ASN A 50 1.70 0.84 1.81
N ILE A 51 2.12 2.08 2.01
CA ILE A 51 1.39 3.05 2.81
C ILE A 51 1.49 4.43 2.17
N VAL A 52 0.46 5.27 2.38
CA VAL A 52 0.51 6.67 1.98
C VAL A 52 1.55 7.40 2.84
N VAL A 53 2.45 8.09 2.17
CA VAL A 53 3.53 8.85 2.82
C VAL A 53 2.99 10.07 3.56
N ARG A 54 3.66 10.43 4.66
CA ARG A 54 3.47 11.69 5.39
C ARG A 54 4.80 12.43 5.52
N VAL A 55 4.72 13.69 5.96
CA VAL A 55 5.89 14.48 6.32
C VAL A 55 6.61 13.82 7.49
N GLY A 56 7.94 13.77 7.43
CA GLY A 56 8.80 13.17 8.47
C GLY A 56 9.07 11.67 8.33
N ASP A 57 8.51 10.98 7.32
CA ASP A 57 8.94 9.59 7.04
C ASP A 57 10.36 9.55 6.49
N LEU A 58 11.14 8.54 6.89
CA LEU A 58 12.47 8.30 6.34
C LEU A 58 12.38 7.40 5.10
N VAL A 59 12.87 7.91 3.97
CA VAL A 59 12.82 7.19 2.69
C VAL A 59 14.19 7.01 2.07
N LYS A 60 14.33 5.90 1.35
CA LYS A 60 15.45 5.58 0.47
C LYS A 60 15.05 5.68 -0.99
N ILE A 61 15.93 6.23 -1.80
CA ILE A 61 15.73 6.32 -3.25
C ILE A 61 16.23 5.04 -3.91
N MET A 62 15.36 4.37 -4.66
CA MET A 62 15.65 3.09 -5.32
C MET A 62 16.08 3.25 -6.79
N ARG A 63 15.60 4.31 -7.47
CA ARG A 63 15.83 4.54 -8.90
C ARG A 63 16.18 6.01 -9.19
N GLY A 64 16.95 6.25 -10.24
CA GLY A 64 17.34 7.58 -10.73
C GLY A 64 18.70 8.06 -10.24
N LYS A 65 19.04 9.32 -10.54
CA LYS A 65 20.36 9.94 -10.26
C LYS A 65 20.75 9.92 -8.77
N PHE A 66 19.77 9.98 -7.88
CA PHE A 66 19.98 10.03 -6.43
C PHE A 66 19.81 8.67 -5.74
N LYS A 67 20.00 7.57 -6.47
CA LYS A 67 19.86 6.21 -5.94
C LYS A 67 20.71 6.01 -4.67
N LEU A 68 20.23 5.16 -3.76
CA LEU A 68 20.83 4.81 -2.47
C LEU A 68 20.85 5.91 -1.41
N LYS A 69 20.66 7.17 -1.79
CA LYS A 69 20.51 8.26 -0.83
C LYS A 69 19.24 8.08 0.00
N GLN A 70 19.34 8.52 1.25
CA GLN A 70 18.26 8.51 2.21
C GLN A 70 17.97 9.93 2.68
N GLY A 71 16.75 10.19 3.08
CA GLY A 71 16.36 11.47 3.63
C GLY A 71 14.93 11.43 4.16
N LYS A 72 14.60 12.41 5.00
CA LYS A 72 13.22 12.58 5.48
C LYS A 72 12.39 13.29 4.44
N ILE A 73 11.10 13.03 4.46
CA ILE A 73 10.15 13.72 3.58
C ILE A 73 9.82 15.08 4.18
N THR A 74 10.14 16.14 3.44
CA THR A 74 9.84 17.52 3.83
C THR A 74 8.42 17.91 3.41
N LYS A 75 8.06 17.64 2.14
CA LYS A 75 6.78 18.09 1.58
C LYS A 75 6.18 17.07 0.64
N VAL A 76 4.86 16.94 0.72
CA VAL A 76 4.06 16.04 -0.12
C VAL A 76 3.14 16.86 -1.01
N TYR A 77 3.27 16.71 -2.32
CA TYR A 77 2.41 17.37 -3.30
C TYR A 77 1.35 16.41 -3.80
N THR A 78 0.16 16.47 -3.21
CA THR A 78 -0.96 15.62 -3.65
C THR A 78 -1.45 15.98 -5.06
N LYS A 79 -1.41 17.26 -5.44
CA LYS A 79 -1.85 17.72 -6.79
C LYS A 79 -1.00 17.11 -7.91
N THR A 80 0.32 17.06 -7.74
CA THR A 80 1.23 16.48 -8.74
C THR A 80 1.61 15.03 -8.45
N SER A 81 1.17 14.48 -7.31
CA SER A 81 1.55 13.15 -6.80
C SER A 81 3.06 12.97 -6.66
N LYS A 82 3.78 14.04 -6.29
CA LYS A 82 5.24 14.04 -6.10
C LYS A 82 5.61 14.36 -4.65
N VAL A 83 6.85 14.05 -4.27
CA VAL A 83 7.38 14.21 -2.92
C VAL A 83 8.73 14.92 -2.98
N GLU A 84 9.00 15.81 -2.02
CA GLU A 84 10.32 16.39 -1.78
C GLU A 84 10.99 15.70 -0.59
N ILE A 85 12.27 15.39 -0.76
CA ILE A 85 13.10 14.71 0.22
C ILE A 85 14.20 15.67 0.64
N GLU A 86 14.48 15.70 1.92
CA GLU A 86 15.57 16.47 2.51
C GLU A 86 16.92 16.11 1.88
N ASN A 87 17.77 17.10 1.67
CA ASN A 87 19.11 16.97 1.07
C ASN A 87 19.16 16.42 -0.37
N ILE A 88 18.02 16.31 -1.06
CA ILE A 88 17.94 15.96 -2.47
C ILE A 88 17.68 17.23 -3.30
N GLN A 89 18.79 17.89 -3.65
CA GLN A 89 18.78 19.19 -4.30
C GLN A 89 19.64 19.22 -5.56
N VAL A 90 19.34 20.16 -6.45
CA VAL A 90 20.14 20.48 -7.65
C VAL A 90 20.55 21.94 -7.57
N LYS A 91 21.81 22.23 -7.93
CA LYS A 91 22.34 23.58 -8.04
C LYS A 91 21.85 24.20 -9.35
N LYS A 92 21.26 25.40 -9.29
CA LYS A 92 20.92 26.21 -10.47
C LYS A 92 22.17 26.96 -10.98
N MET A 93 22.09 27.53 -12.17
CA MET A 93 23.17 28.36 -12.73
C MET A 93 23.53 29.51 -11.80
N ASP A 94 22.53 30.15 -11.19
CA ASP A 94 22.68 31.25 -10.23
C ASP A 94 23.31 30.84 -8.88
N GLY A 95 23.70 29.56 -8.72
CA GLY A 95 24.29 29.04 -7.49
C GLY A 95 23.30 28.61 -6.41
N SER A 96 22.05 29.04 -6.48
CA SER A 96 20.99 28.65 -5.54
C SER A 96 20.65 27.14 -5.64
N LYS A 97 20.21 26.54 -4.53
CA LYS A 97 19.82 25.12 -4.45
C LYS A 97 18.30 24.97 -4.57
N SER A 98 17.85 24.05 -5.42
CA SER A 98 16.43 23.73 -5.60
C SER A 98 16.15 22.28 -5.20
N ASN A 99 15.08 22.07 -4.43
CA ASN A 99 14.61 20.73 -4.08
C ASN A 99 14.09 19.99 -5.32
N VAL A 100 14.41 18.70 -5.42
CA VAL A 100 13.95 17.85 -6.52
C VAL A 100 12.65 17.15 -6.13
N LYS A 101 11.64 17.26 -6.99
CA LYS A 101 10.36 16.56 -6.84
C LYS A 101 10.47 15.14 -7.37
N MET A 102 10.38 14.17 -6.48
CA MET A 102 10.53 12.75 -6.76
C MET A 102 9.17 12.05 -6.87
N GLN A 103 9.13 11.01 -7.71
CA GLN A 103 7.95 10.15 -7.84
C GLN A 103 7.94 9.11 -6.70
N PRO A 104 6.81 8.91 -5.99
CA PRO A 104 6.70 7.99 -4.87
C PRO A 104 7.05 6.54 -5.20
N SER A 105 6.81 6.09 -6.44
CA SER A 105 7.13 4.72 -6.88
C SER A 105 8.64 4.43 -6.93
N ASN A 106 9.48 5.45 -6.97
CA ASN A 106 10.93 5.30 -7.00
C ASN A 106 11.55 5.25 -5.61
N LEU A 107 10.72 5.34 -4.57
CA LEU A 107 11.15 5.43 -3.17
C LEU A 107 10.75 4.16 -2.41
N GLN A 108 11.43 3.95 -1.29
CA GLN A 108 11.10 2.91 -0.33
C GLN A 108 11.18 3.49 1.07
N ILE A 109 10.17 3.23 1.90
CA ILE A 109 10.16 3.69 3.30
C ILE A 109 11.04 2.79 4.14
N ILE A 110 11.97 3.38 4.88
CA ILE A 110 12.79 2.70 5.88
C ILE A 110 12.12 2.80 7.24
N GLU A 111 11.70 4.01 7.63
CA GLU A 111 11.08 4.28 8.93
C GLU A 111 9.81 5.11 8.77
N LEU A 112 8.82 4.79 9.60
CA LEU A 112 7.52 5.45 9.61
C LEU A 112 7.45 6.47 10.74
N ASN A 113 6.95 7.67 10.45
CA ASN A 113 6.53 8.59 11.49
C ASN A 113 5.20 8.11 12.12
N LEU A 114 5.22 7.72 13.38
CA LEU A 114 4.07 7.15 14.12
C LEU A 114 3.36 8.15 15.05
N GLN A 115 3.62 9.45 14.93
CA GLN A 115 2.92 10.48 15.72
C GLN A 115 1.39 10.39 15.63
N ASP A 116 0.86 10.10 14.44
CA ASP A 116 -0.59 9.91 14.23
C ASP A 116 -1.01 8.47 14.52
N SER A 117 -1.68 8.23 15.65
CA SER A 117 -2.18 6.92 16.04
C SER A 117 -3.16 6.29 15.03
N LYS A 118 -3.85 7.09 14.20
CA LYS A 118 -4.78 6.60 13.16
C LYS A 118 -4.05 6.12 11.91
N ARG A 119 -2.74 6.35 11.80
CA ARG A 119 -1.93 5.96 10.64
C ARG A 119 -1.95 4.46 10.37
N LEU A 120 -1.84 3.66 11.42
CA LEU A 120 -1.82 2.20 11.33
C LEU A 120 -3.15 1.56 11.68
N LYS A 121 -4.13 2.31 12.23
CA LYS A 121 -5.43 1.74 12.64
C LYS A 121 -6.17 1.03 11.51
N ASN A 122 -6.12 1.58 10.30
CA ASN A 122 -6.79 0.95 9.15
C ASN A 122 -6.11 -0.36 8.75
N SER A 123 -4.79 -0.43 8.89
CA SER A 123 -4.00 -1.61 8.53
C SER A 123 -4.04 -2.71 9.58
N ILE A 124 -4.11 -2.34 10.87
CA ILE A 124 -4.29 -3.29 11.98
C ILE A 124 -5.69 -3.90 11.94
N LYS A 125 -6.72 -3.15 11.52
CA LYS A 125 -8.08 -3.69 11.33
C LYS A 125 -8.13 -4.80 10.30
N GLU A 126 -7.47 -4.62 9.14
CA GLU A 126 -7.38 -5.66 8.10
C GLU A 126 -6.69 -6.93 8.63
N ILE A 127 -5.61 -6.78 9.40
CA ILE A 127 -4.91 -7.93 10.01
C ILE A 127 -5.76 -8.66 11.06
N LYS A 128 -6.58 -7.94 11.83
CA LYS A 128 -7.50 -8.56 12.81
C LYS A 128 -8.60 -9.35 12.11
N THR A 129 -9.19 -8.79 11.04
CA THR A 129 -10.22 -9.47 10.25
C THR A 129 -9.66 -10.69 9.51
N ASP A 130 -8.42 -10.63 9.05
CA ASP A 130 -7.74 -11.77 8.38
C ASP A 130 -7.41 -12.89 9.38
N LYS A 131 -6.97 -12.54 10.61
CA LYS A 131 -6.73 -13.54 11.68
C LYS A 131 -8.01 -14.18 12.22
N GLU A 132 -9.12 -13.43 12.30
CA GLU A 132 -10.42 -13.98 12.70
C GLU A 132 -11.04 -14.86 11.61
N SER A 133 -10.85 -14.50 10.33
CA SER A 133 -11.32 -15.32 9.22
C SER A 133 -10.49 -16.59 9.04
N SER A 134 -9.16 -16.54 9.20
CA SER A 134 -8.31 -17.74 9.16
C SER A 134 -8.62 -18.73 10.29
N LYS A 135 -8.85 -18.24 11.52
CA LYS A 135 -9.30 -19.09 12.65
C LYS A 135 -10.65 -19.76 12.39
N LYS A 136 -11.61 -19.04 11.80
CA LYS A 136 -12.91 -19.60 11.42
C LYS A 136 -12.83 -20.63 10.29
N ILE A 137 -11.83 -20.55 9.42
CA ILE A 137 -11.59 -21.54 8.36
C ILE A 137 -10.95 -22.79 8.96
N GLU A 138 -9.94 -22.65 9.83
CA GLU A 138 -9.32 -23.76 10.56
C GLU A 138 -10.34 -24.54 11.43
N GLU A 139 -11.19 -23.85 12.19
CA GLU A 139 -12.27 -24.47 12.98
C GLU A 139 -13.32 -25.19 12.11
N LYS A 140 -13.58 -24.68 10.89
CA LYS A 140 -14.50 -25.33 9.94
C LYS A 140 -13.87 -26.58 9.34
N ASP A 141 -12.59 -26.53 8.98
CA ASP A 141 -11.86 -27.68 8.42
C ASP A 141 -11.69 -28.81 9.45
N GLU A 142 -11.49 -28.48 10.73
CA GLU A 142 -11.49 -29.47 11.82
C GLU A 142 -12.87 -30.10 12.05
N LYS A 143 -13.96 -29.32 11.96
CA LYS A 143 -15.35 -29.83 12.02
C LYS A 143 -15.73 -30.71 10.82
N ILE A 144 -15.22 -30.39 9.63
CA ILE A 144 -15.44 -31.21 8.42
C ILE A 144 -14.65 -32.53 8.50
N LYS A 145 -13.43 -32.51 9.07
CA LYS A 145 -12.64 -33.73 9.29
C LYS A 145 -13.28 -34.65 10.32
N THR A 146 -13.81 -34.10 11.42
CA THR A 146 -14.48 -34.90 12.46
C THR A 146 -15.79 -35.51 11.97
N THR A 147 -16.63 -34.76 11.24
CA THR A 147 -17.87 -35.29 10.64
C THR A 147 -17.60 -36.39 9.61
N LYS A 148 -16.62 -36.24 8.71
CA LYS A 148 -16.23 -37.30 7.76
C LYS A 148 -15.74 -38.58 8.45
N LYS A 149 -15.04 -38.45 9.58
CA LYS A 149 -14.54 -39.60 10.37
C LYS A 149 -15.67 -40.38 11.05
N VAL A 150 -16.73 -39.70 11.49
CA VAL A 150 -17.93 -40.32 12.08
C VAL A 150 -18.71 -41.08 11.02
N VAL A 151 -18.98 -40.46 9.86
CA VAL A 151 -19.70 -41.09 8.74
C VAL A 151 -18.96 -42.35 8.23
N SER A 152 -17.63 -42.29 8.09
CA SER A 152 -16.84 -43.48 7.67
C SER A 152 -16.84 -44.63 8.68
N LYS A 153 -17.10 -44.35 9.96
CA LYS A 153 -17.20 -45.37 11.02
C LYS A 153 -18.57 -46.01 11.03
N GLU A 154 -19.63 -45.28 10.68
CA GLU A 154 -21.00 -45.79 10.59
C GLU A 154 -21.17 -46.68 9.35
N THR A 155 -20.66 -46.28 8.18
CA THR A 155 -20.75 -47.07 6.94
C THR A 155 -19.99 -48.40 7.01
N ASN A 156 -18.88 -48.47 7.77
CA ASN A 156 -18.15 -49.72 8.01
C ASN A 156 -18.79 -50.63 9.07
N LYS A 157 -19.76 -50.11 9.83
CA LYS A 157 -20.51 -50.85 10.84
C LYS A 157 -21.76 -51.49 10.22
N GLU A 158 -22.36 -50.84 9.23
CA GLU A 158 -23.50 -51.36 8.45
C GLU A 158 -23.09 -52.42 7.42
N SER A 159 -21.87 -52.37 6.87
CA SER A 159 -21.36 -53.36 5.91
C SER A 159 -20.85 -54.68 6.53
N LYS A 160 -20.90 -54.81 7.86
CA LYS A 160 -20.48 -56.00 8.63
C LYS A 160 -21.66 -56.78 9.24
N LYS A 161 -22.89 -56.45 8.83
CA LYS A 161 -24.12 -57.13 9.25
C LYS A 161 -24.73 -57.83 8.04
#